data_AF-A0A3N4L0Q2-F1
#
_entry.id   AF-A0A3N4L0Q2-F1
#
_cell.length_a   1.000
_cell.length_b   1.000
_cell.length_c   1.000
_cell.angle_alpha   90.00
_cell.angle_beta   90.00
_cell.angle_gamma   90.00
#
_symmetry.space_group_name_H-M   'P 1'
#
loop_
_entity.id
_entity.type
_entity.pdbx_description
1 polymer ?
#
loop_
_entity_poly.entity_id
_entity_poly.type
_entity_poly.pdbx_seq_one_letter_code
_entity_poly.pdbx_strand_id
1 'polypeptide(L)'
;MIYSRFTSLAVALLLALEVTVAQPHGKRHHKRSPKAVAEPTAETQTEYETVYVYVDENGNKIENYSPEASAPAPEQHSVDVSSLNTANTANKGVASISGSKPGIVYSPYNDDGSCKSSAQVSSDFASLQDYPLIRIYGVDCNQVSNVLAAKASSTKIFVGIFNVIDSTQFNNDMSSLIKSASSSWGSIHTVAIGNELVNSGASVSAVVSALNSARTTLRAAGYTGPVVTVDTFVAIMNNPILCQNSDYIAANCHPYYDGKVDASGAGSFLTTQSANIKAACPGKDLLYTETGWPHQGEPNGLAKASVSDQTTALKSIWAAMGSNVILFTFRDDLWKQNTAATFNAEKYWGIKDYSIFN
;
A
#
# COMPACT_ATOMS: atom_id res chain seq x y z
N MET A 1 19.99 -55.52 17.68
CA MET A 1 19.33 -55.33 16.37
C MET A 1 17.85 -55.05 16.62
N ILE A 2 17.12 -54.10 16.06
CA ILE A 2 17.34 -52.83 15.36
C ILE A 2 15.89 -52.27 15.19
N TYR A 3 15.66 -51.01 15.58
CA TYR A 3 14.66 -50.04 15.08
C TYR A 3 13.15 -50.40 15.08
N SER A 4 12.19 -49.49 15.16
CA SER A 4 12.04 -48.08 15.57
C SER A 4 10.55 -47.80 15.32
N ARG A 5 9.82 -47.19 16.26
CA ARG A 5 8.55 -46.55 15.95
C ARG A 5 8.53 -45.17 16.59
N PHE A 6 8.78 -44.18 15.73
CA PHE A 6 8.62 -42.76 15.99
C PHE A 6 7.14 -42.45 16.27
N THR A 7 6.85 -41.89 17.44
CA THR A 7 5.66 -41.08 17.67
C THR A 7 6.02 -39.63 17.40
N SER A 8 5.66 -39.11 16.22
CA SER A 8 5.71 -37.66 15.95
C SER A 8 4.49 -37.01 16.58
N LEU A 9 4.70 -36.25 17.66
CA LEU A 9 3.74 -35.24 18.12
C LEU A 9 3.90 -34.02 17.22
N ALA A 10 2.99 -33.84 16.26
CA ALA A 10 2.87 -32.57 15.54
C ALA A 10 2.02 -31.62 16.40
N VAL A 11 2.67 -30.67 17.06
CA VAL A 11 1.99 -29.53 17.70
C VAL A 11 1.60 -28.57 16.58
N ALA A 12 0.32 -28.56 16.21
CA ALA A 12 -0.24 -27.53 15.34
C ALA A 12 -0.39 -26.24 16.17
N LEU A 13 0.53 -25.29 15.96
CA LEU A 13 0.45 -23.96 16.53
C LEU A 13 -0.57 -23.16 15.71
N LEU A 14 -1.82 -23.06 16.17
CA LEU A 14 -2.79 -22.11 15.63
C LEU A 14 -2.35 -20.69 16.04
N LEU A 15 -1.76 -19.95 15.11
CA LEU A 15 -1.61 -18.50 15.22
C LEU A 15 -2.95 -17.86 14.87
N ALA A 16 -3.76 -17.55 15.89
CA ALA A 16 -4.87 -16.61 15.73
C ALA A 16 -4.28 -15.22 15.45
N LEU A 17 -4.39 -14.75 14.20
CA LEU A 17 -4.27 -13.32 13.93
C LEU A 17 -5.57 -12.66 14.42
N GLU A 18 -5.50 -11.97 15.55
CA GLU A 18 -6.49 -10.95 15.86
C GLU A 18 -6.35 -9.85 14.81
N VAL A 19 -7.32 -9.79 13.88
CA VAL A 19 -7.42 -8.71 12.90
C VAL A 19 -8.04 -7.52 13.63
N THR A 20 -7.21 -6.64 14.17
CA THR A 20 -7.66 -5.29 14.51
C THR A 20 -7.90 -4.56 13.19
N VAL A 21 -9.18 -4.30 12.90
CA VAL A 21 -9.60 -3.54 11.72
C VAL A 21 -9.14 -2.09 11.90
N ALA A 22 -8.05 -1.70 11.24
CA ALA A 22 -7.66 -0.30 11.10
C ALA A 22 -8.66 0.39 10.16
N GLN A 23 -9.42 1.35 10.70
CA GLN A 23 -10.35 2.17 9.91
C GLN A 23 -9.59 3.13 8.96
N PRO A 24 -10.18 3.48 7.80
CA PRO A 24 -9.60 4.41 6.82
C PRO A 24 -9.06 5.70 7.43
N HIS A 25 -7.81 6.02 7.06
CA HIS A 25 -7.26 7.36 7.18
C HIS A 25 -7.93 8.28 6.16
N GLY A 26 -8.82 9.17 6.62
CA GLY A 26 -9.32 10.28 5.81
C GLY A 26 -10.84 10.41 5.75
N LYS A 27 -11.46 10.96 6.81
CA LYS A 27 -12.75 11.64 6.67
C LYS A 27 -12.52 13.14 6.72
N ARG A 28 -12.63 13.82 5.57
CA ARG A 28 -12.73 15.28 5.50
C ARG A 28 -14.17 15.72 5.79
N HIS A 29 -14.29 16.83 6.51
CA HIS A 29 -15.55 17.43 6.94
C HIS A 29 -16.38 17.97 5.76
N HIS A 30 -17.61 17.45 5.60
CA HIS A 30 -18.71 18.24 5.06
C HIS A 30 -19.64 18.66 6.21
N LYS A 31 -20.03 19.94 6.20
CA LYS A 31 -21.00 20.58 7.12
C LYS A 31 -22.22 19.67 7.37
N ARG A 32 -22.49 19.34 8.63
CA ARG A 32 -23.67 18.59 9.07
C ARG A 32 -24.72 19.55 9.66
N SER A 33 -25.94 19.52 9.10
CA SER A 33 -27.18 20.00 9.74
C SER A 33 -27.83 18.83 10.53
N PRO A 34 -28.80 19.08 11.43
CA PRO A 34 -28.83 18.45 12.76
C PRO A 34 -29.37 17.01 12.82
N LYS A 35 -28.91 16.32 13.87
CA LYS A 35 -29.16 14.92 14.25
C LYS A 35 -30.65 14.61 14.48
N ALA A 36 -31.09 13.44 13.98
CA ALA A 36 -32.15 12.66 14.62
C ALA A 36 -31.52 11.67 15.60
N VAL A 37 -32.14 11.54 16.77
CA VAL A 37 -31.74 10.64 17.87
C VAL A 37 -32.31 9.24 17.57
N ALA A 38 -31.50 8.21 17.74
CA ALA A 38 -31.96 6.82 17.81
C ALA A 38 -31.32 6.15 19.02
N GLU A 39 -32.16 5.55 19.87
CA GLU A 39 -31.80 4.76 21.05
C GLU A 39 -31.21 3.39 20.65
N PRO A 40 -30.42 2.73 21.54
CA PRO A 40 -29.75 1.49 21.21
C PRO A 40 -30.66 0.27 21.43
N THR A 41 -30.85 -0.54 20.39
CA THR A 41 -31.31 -1.93 20.51
C THR A 41 -30.09 -2.85 20.46
N ALA A 42 -29.95 -3.72 21.46
CA ALA A 42 -28.92 -4.74 21.52
C ALA A 42 -29.19 -5.83 20.47
N GLU A 43 -28.22 -6.12 19.60
CA GLU A 43 -28.27 -7.25 18.68
C GLU A 43 -27.17 -8.26 19.04
N THR A 44 -27.62 -9.49 19.25
CA THR A 44 -26.85 -10.71 19.52
C THR A 44 -26.05 -11.10 18.27
N GLN A 45 -24.73 -11.28 18.42
CA GLN A 45 -23.88 -11.81 17.34
C GLN A 45 -24.24 -13.27 17.05
N THR A 46 -24.64 -13.55 15.81
CA THR A 46 -24.68 -14.91 15.26
C THR A 46 -23.43 -15.12 14.41
N GLU A 47 -22.70 -16.17 14.73
CA GLU A 47 -21.51 -16.64 14.02
C GLU A 47 -21.93 -17.29 12.70
N TYR A 48 -21.35 -16.87 11.58
CA TYR A 48 -21.57 -17.51 10.28
C TYR A 48 -20.36 -18.36 9.93
N GLU A 49 -20.58 -19.67 9.73
CA GLU A 49 -19.58 -20.60 9.23
C GLU A 49 -19.45 -20.41 7.70
N THR A 50 -18.25 -20.05 7.23
CA THR A 50 -17.98 -19.91 5.79
C THR A 50 -17.81 -21.28 5.16
N VAL A 51 -18.80 -21.72 4.38
CA VAL A 51 -18.73 -22.97 3.60
C VAL A 51 -18.15 -22.68 2.21
N TYR A 52 -17.00 -23.27 1.89
CA TYR A 52 -16.43 -23.23 0.54
C TYR A 52 -17.07 -24.28 -0.36
N VAL A 53 -17.56 -23.86 -1.54
CA VAL A 53 -18.11 -24.74 -2.57
C VAL A 53 -17.17 -24.70 -3.78
N TYR A 54 -16.59 -25.84 -4.14
CA TYR A 54 -15.73 -25.95 -5.31
C TYR A 54 -16.58 -26.23 -6.56
N VAL A 55 -16.26 -25.56 -7.67
CA VAL A 55 -16.92 -25.73 -8.97
C VAL A 55 -15.90 -26.08 -10.04
N ASP A 56 -16.32 -26.83 -11.07
CA ASP A 56 -15.49 -27.15 -12.22
C ASP A 56 -15.35 -25.97 -13.19
N GLU A 57 -14.57 -26.15 -14.27
CA GLU A 57 -14.33 -25.14 -15.31
C GLU A 57 -15.59 -24.67 -16.06
N ASN A 58 -16.72 -25.36 -15.88
CA ASN A 58 -18.03 -25.03 -16.44
C ASN A 58 -19.01 -24.51 -15.37
N GLY A 59 -18.58 -24.35 -14.12
CA GLY A 59 -19.38 -23.81 -13.03
C GLY A 59 -20.26 -24.83 -12.29
N ASN A 60 -20.06 -26.14 -12.50
CA ASN A 60 -20.84 -27.16 -11.79
C ASN A 60 -20.18 -27.52 -10.45
N LYS A 61 -21.00 -27.70 -9.41
CA LYS A 61 -20.55 -28.05 -8.06
C LYS A 61 -19.88 -29.42 -8.01
N ILE A 62 -18.69 -29.49 -7.41
CA ILE A 62 -17.91 -30.72 -7.22
C ILE A 62 -18.11 -31.18 -5.78
N GLU A 63 -18.72 -32.35 -5.57
CA GLU A 63 -19.18 -32.75 -4.22
C GLU A 63 -18.17 -33.54 -3.38
N ASN A 64 -17.02 -33.97 -3.91
CA ASN A 64 -16.00 -34.69 -3.13
C ASN A 64 -14.60 -34.50 -3.74
N TYR A 65 -13.71 -33.78 -3.04
CA TYR A 65 -12.27 -33.74 -3.35
C TYR A 65 -11.48 -34.40 -2.22
N SER A 66 -10.67 -35.41 -2.56
CA SER A 66 -9.74 -36.11 -1.67
C SER A 66 -8.35 -36.10 -2.33
N PRO A 67 -7.28 -35.61 -1.67
CA PRO A 67 -5.97 -35.57 -2.29
C PRO A 67 -5.14 -36.79 -1.87
N GLU A 68 -4.96 -37.76 -2.78
CA GLU A 68 -3.70 -38.49 -2.99
C GLU A 68 -3.87 -39.63 -4.02
N ALA A 69 -3.05 -39.61 -5.08
CA ALA A 69 -2.22 -40.74 -5.55
C ALA A 69 -1.61 -40.43 -6.93
N SER A 70 -0.38 -40.89 -7.10
CA SER A 70 0.58 -40.64 -8.18
C SER A 70 0.28 -41.31 -9.55
N ALA A 71 0.84 -40.66 -10.60
CA ALA A 71 1.28 -41.16 -11.93
C ALA A 71 0.27 -41.15 -13.10
N PRO A 72 0.70 -41.17 -14.38
CA PRO A 72 2.03 -40.93 -14.98
C PRO A 72 2.04 -39.76 -16.02
N ALA A 73 3.22 -39.41 -16.53
CA ALA A 73 3.43 -38.40 -17.57
C ALA A 73 2.81 -38.80 -18.93
N PRO A 74 2.17 -37.89 -19.69
CA PRO A 74 1.81 -38.15 -21.08
C PRO A 74 2.81 -37.58 -22.08
N GLU A 75 2.98 -38.35 -23.15
CA GLU A 75 3.89 -38.18 -24.28
C GLU A 75 3.63 -36.93 -25.12
N GLN A 76 4.70 -36.56 -25.84
CA GLN A 76 4.81 -35.41 -26.72
C GLN A 76 3.82 -35.44 -27.89
N HIS A 77 3.06 -34.36 -28.04
CA HIS A 77 2.53 -33.94 -29.34
C HIS A 77 3.04 -32.54 -29.67
N SER A 78 3.89 -32.50 -30.69
CA SER A 78 4.42 -31.29 -31.33
C SER A 78 3.31 -30.58 -32.09
N VAL A 79 2.98 -29.35 -31.67
CA VAL A 79 2.32 -28.36 -32.52
C VAL A 79 3.26 -27.17 -32.68
N ASP A 80 3.73 -27.02 -33.92
CA ASP A 80 4.46 -25.87 -34.42
C ASP A 80 3.51 -24.68 -34.50
N VAL A 81 3.75 -23.67 -33.66
CA VAL A 81 3.22 -22.32 -33.83
C VAL A 81 4.39 -21.35 -33.78
N SER A 82 5.20 -21.39 -34.83
CA SER A 82 5.99 -20.23 -35.22
C SER A 82 5.06 -19.00 -35.35
N SER A 83 5.58 -17.85 -34.91
CA SER A 83 5.03 -16.49 -35.02
C SER A 83 3.93 -16.04 -34.03
N LEU A 84 4.29 -15.90 -32.75
CA LEU A 84 3.91 -14.72 -31.94
C LEU A 84 5.12 -14.30 -31.08
N ASN A 85 6.09 -13.65 -31.72
CA ASN A 85 7.14 -12.92 -31.04
C ASN A 85 6.58 -11.57 -30.59
N THR A 86 6.15 -11.48 -29.33
CA THR A 86 6.11 -10.20 -28.62
C THR A 86 6.57 -10.41 -27.18
N ALA A 87 7.88 -10.23 -27.01
CA ALA A 87 8.59 -9.82 -25.80
C ALA A 87 7.99 -10.23 -24.44
N ASN A 88 8.39 -11.41 -23.98
CA ASN A 88 8.47 -11.72 -22.57
C ASN A 88 9.61 -10.87 -21.96
N THR A 89 9.32 -9.62 -21.57
CA THR A 89 10.24 -8.84 -20.74
C THR A 89 10.08 -9.33 -19.30
N ALA A 90 11.00 -10.18 -18.87
CA ALA A 90 11.27 -10.39 -17.46
C ALA A 90 11.36 -9.01 -16.77
N ASN A 91 10.44 -8.78 -15.84
CA ASN A 91 10.21 -7.53 -15.13
C ASN A 91 11.49 -7.17 -14.34
N LYS A 92 12.28 -6.23 -14.85
CA LYS A 92 13.47 -5.73 -14.17
C LYS A 92 13.13 -4.39 -13.49
N GLY A 93 12.95 -4.41 -12.18
CA GLY A 93 13.17 -3.26 -11.28
C GLY A 93 12.18 -2.10 -11.38
N VAL A 94 10.93 -2.35 -11.79
CA VAL A 94 9.93 -1.28 -12.02
C VAL A 94 9.47 -0.64 -10.71
N ALA A 95 9.52 -1.38 -9.61
CA ALA A 95 9.11 -0.90 -8.29
C ALA A 95 10.28 -0.28 -7.48
N SER A 96 11.53 -0.60 -7.82
CA SER A 96 12.69 -0.20 -7.02
C SER A 96 13.08 1.24 -7.27
N ILE A 97 13.28 2.00 -6.20
CA ILE A 97 13.69 3.39 -6.29
C ILE A 97 15.20 3.45 -6.58
N SER A 98 15.62 4.26 -7.53
CA SER A 98 17.04 4.50 -7.80
C SER A 98 17.57 5.62 -6.90
N GLY A 99 18.41 5.31 -5.91
CA GLY A 99 19.06 6.34 -5.10
C GLY A 99 19.64 5.83 -3.77
N SER A 100 20.35 6.73 -3.07
CA SER A 100 20.95 6.48 -1.75
C SER A 100 19.99 6.73 -0.57
N LYS A 101 18.76 7.17 -0.85
CA LYS A 101 17.70 7.43 0.13
C LYS A 101 16.43 6.64 -0.25
N PRO A 102 15.59 6.26 0.73
CA PRO A 102 14.27 5.72 0.44
C PRO A 102 13.38 6.79 -0.20
N GLY A 103 12.20 6.40 -0.67
CA GLY A 103 11.16 7.38 -1.00
C GLY A 103 10.63 8.07 0.26
N ILE A 104 9.92 9.18 0.10
CA ILE A 104 9.30 9.91 1.21
C ILE A 104 7.89 10.38 0.84
N VAL A 105 6.95 10.27 1.78
CA VAL A 105 5.62 10.84 1.66
C VAL A 105 5.65 12.34 1.93
N TYR A 106 4.91 13.12 1.14
CA TYR A 106 4.71 14.55 1.30
C TYR A 106 3.22 14.91 1.39
N SER A 107 2.87 15.67 2.43
CA SER A 107 1.52 16.20 2.64
C SER A 107 1.46 17.70 2.29
N PRO A 108 0.51 18.14 1.43
CA PRO A 108 0.40 19.51 0.97
C PRO A 108 -0.41 20.42 1.92
N TYR A 109 -0.60 20.02 3.17
CA TYR A 109 -1.46 20.71 4.13
C TYR A 109 -0.65 21.39 5.23
N ASN A 110 -1.13 22.54 5.69
CA ASN A 110 -0.70 23.15 6.95
C ASN A 110 -1.29 22.38 8.15
N ASP A 111 -0.84 22.71 9.36
CA ASP A 111 -1.29 22.06 10.60
C ASP A 111 -2.79 22.19 10.86
N ASP A 112 -3.44 23.23 10.31
CA ASP A 112 -4.89 23.45 10.38
C ASP A 112 -5.68 22.73 9.27
N GLY A 113 -4.99 22.01 8.38
CA GLY A 113 -5.58 21.29 7.25
C GLY A 113 -5.84 22.15 6.01
N SER A 114 -5.51 23.45 6.05
CA SER A 114 -5.55 24.32 4.88
C SER A 114 -4.44 23.95 3.88
N CYS A 115 -4.64 24.28 2.60
CA CYS A 115 -3.64 24.03 1.56
C CYS A 115 -2.40 24.91 1.76
N LYS A 116 -1.21 24.32 1.66
CA LYS A 116 0.04 25.06 1.52
C LYS A 116 0.03 25.87 0.23
N SER A 117 0.55 27.09 0.31
CA SER A 117 0.87 27.91 -0.87
C SER A 117 2.04 27.31 -1.65
N SER A 118 2.20 27.70 -2.92
CA SER A 118 3.34 27.27 -3.74
C SER A 118 4.68 27.64 -3.09
N ALA A 119 4.79 28.80 -2.44
CA ALA A 119 5.99 29.22 -1.73
C ALA A 119 6.31 28.31 -0.53
N GLN A 120 5.30 27.87 0.23
CA GLN A 120 5.48 26.91 1.32
C GLN A 120 5.91 25.54 0.80
N VAL A 121 5.30 25.06 -0.30
CA VAL A 121 5.73 23.81 -0.95
C VAL A 121 7.18 23.92 -1.41
N SER A 122 7.57 25.00 -2.09
CA SER A 122 8.96 25.23 -2.51
C SER A 122 9.94 25.26 -1.33
N SER A 123 9.55 25.87 -0.21
CA SER A 123 10.36 25.91 1.01
C SER A 123 10.56 24.52 1.62
N ASP A 124 9.49 23.72 1.71
CA ASP A 124 9.60 22.32 2.16
C ASP A 124 10.54 21.51 1.25
N PHE A 125 10.40 21.71 -0.06
CA PHE A 125 11.17 20.96 -1.06
C PHE A 125 12.65 21.30 -1.06
N ALA A 126 13.08 22.44 -0.51
CA ALA A 126 14.49 22.72 -0.27
C ALA A 126 15.18 21.65 0.61
N SER A 127 14.42 20.98 1.49
CA SER A 127 14.91 19.87 2.34
C SER A 127 14.71 18.48 1.70
N LEU A 128 14.08 18.41 0.52
CA LEU A 128 13.72 17.15 -0.13
C LEU A 128 14.54 16.86 -1.40
N GLN A 129 15.56 17.68 -1.70
CA GLN A 129 16.30 17.62 -2.97
C GLN A 129 17.04 16.29 -3.21
N ASP A 130 17.43 15.59 -2.14
CA ASP A 130 18.14 14.31 -2.25
C ASP A 130 17.21 13.08 -2.30
N TYR A 131 15.89 13.28 -2.12
CA TYR A 131 14.96 12.16 -2.15
C TYR A 131 14.66 11.79 -3.60
N PRO A 132 14.94 10.54 -4.02
CA PRO A 132 14.75 10.12 -5.41
C PRO A 132 13.27 9.98 -5.79
N LEU A 133 12.40 9.72 -4.82
CA LEU A 133 10.97 9.54 -5.04
C LEU A 133 10.18 10.25 -3.94
N ILE A 134 9.23 11.09 -4.33
CA ILE A 134 8.27 11.73 -3.42
C ILE A 134 6.87 11.21 -3.74
N ARG A 135 6.17 10.72 -2.72
CA ARG A 135 4.77 10.29 -2.83
C ARG A 135 3.81 11.37 -2.37
N ILE A 136 2.80 11.62 -3.19
CA ILE A 136 1.65 12.48 -2.88
C ILE A 136 0.36 11.69 -3.09
N TYR A 137 -0.66 11.92 -2.27
CA TYR A 137 -1.86 11.09 -2.23
C TYR A 137 -2.95 11.48 -3.25
N GLY A 138 -2.91 12.72 -3.73
CA GLY A 138 -4.01 13.29 -4.49
C GLY A 138 -3.58 14.42 -5.41
N VAL A 139 -4.59 15.11 -5.92
CA VAL A 139 -4.43 16.26 -6.83
C VAL A 139 -5.03 17.54 -6.29
N ASP A 140 -5.56 17.52 -5.06
CA ASP A 140 -6.06 18.71 -4.38
C ASP A 140 -4.91 19.66 -4.00
N CYS A 141 -5.26 20.87 -3.53
CA CYS A 141 -4.29 21.90 -3.17
C CYS A 141 -3.28 22.30 -4.27
N ASN A 142 -3.62 22.06 -5.54
CA ASN A 142 -2.69 22.22 -6.68
C ASN A 142 -1.35 21.49 -6.47
N GLN A 143 -1.35 20.43 -5.65
CA GLN A 143 -0.11 19.82 -5.16
C GLN A 143 0.74 19.24 -6.30
N VAL A 144 0.11 18.68 -7.35
CA VAL A 144 0.84 18.13 -8.50
C VAL A 144 1.70 19.21 -9.17
N SER A 145 1.10 20.35 -9.52
CA SER A 145 1.82 21.47 -10.17
C SER A 145 2.89 22.06 -9.24
N ASN A 146 2.57 22.27 -7.96
CA ASN A 146 3.50 22.85 -7.00
C ASN A 146 4.72 21.94 -6.76
N VAL A 147 4.50 20.63 -6.62
CA VAL A 147 5.55 19.64 -6.42
C VAL A 147 6.40 19.47 -7.67
N LEU A 148 5.80 19.41 -8.86
CA LEU A 148 6.53 19.35 -10.12
C LEU A 148 7.43 20.57 -10.35
N ALA A 149 6.99 21.75 -9.89
CA ALA A 149 7.78 22.98 -9.97
C ALA A 149 8.92 23.04 -8.93
N ALA A 150 8.75 22.43 -7.76
CA ALA A 150 9.68 22.54 -6.63
C ALA A 150 10.72 21.41 -6.51
N LYS A 151 10.44 20.24 -7.09
CA LYS A 151 11.32 19.05 -7.01
C LYS A 151 12.69 19.27 -7.64
N ALA A 152 13.69 18.53 -7.15
CA ALA A 152 14.94 18.38 -7.87
C ALA A 152 14.70 17.73 -9.25
N SER A 153 15.60 17.97 -10.19
CA SER A 153 15.53 17.35 -11.52
C SER A 153 15.60 15.81 -11.45
N SER A 154 16.37 15.28 -10.51
CA SER A 154 16.55 13.84 -10.22
C SER A 154 15.34 13.20 -9.54
N THR A 155 14.57 13.95 -8.76
CA THR A 155 13.40 13.44 -8.04
C THR A 155 12.26 13.11 -9.01
N LYS A 156 11.66 11.93 -8.83
CA LYS A 156 10.40 11.52 -9.46
C LYS A 156 9.24 11.59 -8.48
N ILE A 157 8.02 11.63 -9.01
CA ILE A 157 6.79 11.72 -8.22
C ILE A 157 5.97 10.43 -8.35
N PHE A 158 5.61 9.82 -7.22
CA PHE A 158 4.54 8.84 -7.11
C PHE A 158 3.26 9.61 -6.79
N VAL A 159 2.31 9.68 -7.72
CA VAL A 159 1.10 10.49 -7.58
C VAL A 159 -0.13 9.62 -7.40
N GLY A 160 -0.96 9.95 -6.41
CA GLY A 160 -2.21 9.26 -6.14
C GLY A 160 -3.44 9.95 -6.72
N ILE A 161 -4.46 9.15 -7.02
CA ILE A 161 -5.86 9.54 -7.13
C ILE A 161 -6.56 8.84 -5.96
N PHE A 162 -6.81 9.59 -4.88
CA PHE A 162 -7.09 9.03 -3.56
C PHE A 162 -8.39 8.22 -3.49
N ASN A 163 -9.49 8.79 -3.97
CA ASN A 163 -10.81 8.16 -3.95
C ASN A 163 -11.28 7.89 -5.38
N VAL A 164 -11.69 6.64 -5.63
CA VAL A 164 -12.11 6.18 -6.95
C VAL A 164 -13.55 5.64 -6.95
N ILE A 165 -14.21 5.66 -5.79
CA ILE A 165 -15.57 5.14 -5.60
C ILE A 165 -16.61 6.16 -6.03
N ASP A 166 -16.36 7.45 -5.79
CA ASP A 166 -17.15 8.52 -6.38
C ASP A 166 -16.65 8.77 -7.81
N SER A 167 -17.43 8.34 -8.80
CA SER A 167 -17.08 8.46 -10.22
C SER A 167 -16.90 9.91 -10.69
N THR A 168 -17.63 10.85 -10.09
CA THR A 168 -17.52 12.27 -10.45
C THR A 168 -16.20 12.83 -9.94
N GLN A 169 -15.89 12.59 -8.67
CA GLN A 169 -14.63 12.99 -8.07
C GLN A 169 -13.44 12.33 -8.79
N PHE A 170 -13.54 11.02 -9.06
CA PHE A 170 -12.52 10.27 -9.80
C PHE A 170 -12.22 10.89 -11.17
N ASN A 171 -13.26 11.18 -11.96
CA ASN A 171 -13.08 11.78 -13.29
C ASN A 171 -12.49 13.20 -13.22
N ASN A 172 -12.90 13.98 -12.21
CA ASN A 172 -12.34 15.32 -11.96
C ASN A 172 -10.85 15.23 -11.59
N ASP A 173 -10.49 14.29 -10.71
CA ASP A 173 -9.11 14.13 -10.26
C ASP A 173 -8.20 13.61 -11.39
N MET A 174 -8.69 12.67 -12.20
CA MET A 174 -7.99 12.21 -13.41
C MET A 174 -7.73 13.36 -14.38
N SER A 175 -8.74 14.20 -14.62
CA SER A 175 -8.61 15.36 -15.49
C SER A 175 -7.63 16.39 -14.94
N SER A 176 -7.64 16.62 -13.63
CA SER A 176 -6.70 17.51 -12.94
C SER A 176 -5.26 17.02 -13.01
N LEU A 177 -5.03 15.71 -12.80
CA LEU A 177 -3.71 15.08 -12.95
C LEU A 177 -3.19 15.27 -14.38
N ILE A 178 -3.99 14.88 -15.38
CA ILE A 178 -3.58 14.97 -16.80
C ILE A 178 -3.23 16.41 -17.17
N LYS A 179 -4.08 17.37 -16.78
CA LYS A 179 -3.80 18.79 -17.02
C LYS A 179 -2.47 19.22 -16.39
N SER A 180 -2.24 18.86 -15.14
CA SER A 180 -1.08 19.31 -14.36
C SER A 180 0.23 18.64 -14.77
N ALA A 181 0.18 17.40 -15.28
CA ALA A 181 1.37 16.59 -15.57
C ALA A 181 1.62 16.35 -17.07
N SER A 182 0.73 16.79 -17.96
CA SER A 182 0.82 16.55 -19.43
C SER A 182 2.17 16.90 -20.07
N SER A 183 2.83 17.96 -19.62
CA SER A 183 4.16 18.38 -20.11
C SER A 183 5.34 17.74 -19.36
N SER A 184 5.04 16.93 -18.34
CA SER A 184 6.00 16.46 -17.34
C SER A 184 5.84 14.97 -17.02
N TRP A 185 5.29 14.15 -17.94
CA TRP A 185 5.13 12.72 -17.70
C TRP A 185 6.43 12.01 -17.35
N GLY A 186 7.57 12.45 -17.90
CA GLY A 186 8.89 11.94 -17.54
C GLY A 186 9.27 12.16 -16.08
N SER A 187 8.60 13.06 -15.35
CA SER A 187 8.79 13.29 -13.90
C SER A 187 7.91 12.39 -13.02
N ILE A 188 6.88 11.76 -13.59
CA ILE A 188 5.98 10.88 -12.85
C ILE A 188 6.55 9.46 -12.88
N HIS A 189 6.87 8.93 -11.71
CA HIS A 189 7.29 7.53 -11.55
C HIS A 189 6.10 6.60 -11.69
N THR A 190 5.09 6.76 -10.84
CA THR A 190 3.91 5.88 -10.77
C THR A 190 2.65 6.73 -10.58
N VAL A 191 1.53 6.29 -11.15
CA VAL A 191 0.20 6.76 -10.79
C VAL A 191 -0.52 5.68 -9.97
N ALA A 192 -0.91 5.99 -8.74
CA ALA A 192 -1.73 5.12 -7.89
C ALA A 192 -3.21 5.48 -7.97
N ILE A 193 -4.05 4.46 -8.12
CA ILE A 193 -5.50 4.57 -8.25
C ILE A 193 -6.14 3.95 -7.01
N GLY A 194 -6.58 4.80 -6.09
CA GLY A 194 -7.04 4.43 -4.76
C GLY A 194 -5.93 4.33 -3.73
N ASN A 195 -6.29 4.53 -2.46
CA ASN A 195 -5.44 4.27 -1.30
C ASN A 195 -6.27 3.60 -0.19
N GLU A 196 -5.95 2.35 0.12
CA GLU A 196 -6.55 1.55 1.21
C GLU A 196 -8.08 1.40 1.13
N LEU A 197 -8.63 1.42 -0.08
CA LEU A 197 -10.08 1.40 -0.29
C LEU A 197 -10.68 0.05 0.07
N VAL A 198 -10.01 -1.07 -0.24
CA VAL A 198 -10.49 -2.41 0.11
C VAL A 198 -10.37 -2.64 1.61
N ASN A 199 -9.26 -2.24 2.24
CA ASN A 199 -9.15 -2.23 3.70
C ASN A 199 -10.28 -1.41 4.36
N SER A 200 -10.78 -0.40 3.66
CA SER A 200 -11.88 0.47 4.09
C SER A 200 -13.28 -0.04 3.74
N GLY A 201 -13.39 -1.27 3.21
CA GLY A 201 -14.66 -1.92 2.89
C GLY A 201 -15.20 -1.65 1.47
N ALA A 202 -14.41 -1.05 0.58
CA ALA A 202 -14.78 -0.93 -0.83
C ALA A 202 -14.68 -2.29 -1.54
N SER A 203 -15.51 -2.46 -2.59
CA SER A 203 -15.44 -3.65 -3.43
C SER A 203 -14.12 -3.72 -4.22
N VAL A 204 -13.47 -4.90 -4.19
CA VAL A 204 -12.30 -5.20 -5.02
C VAL A 204 -12.59 -4.95 -6.50
N SER A 205 -13.77 -5.35 -7.00
CA SER A 205 -14.14 -5.19 -8.40
C SER A 205 -14.28 -3.71 -8.81
N ALA A 206 -14.74 -2.85 -7.89
CA ALA A 206 -14.84 -1.42 -8.14
C ALA A 206 -13.45 -0.78 -8.25
N VAL A 207 -12.53 -1.13 -7.36
CA VAL A 207 -11.14 -0.65 -7.38
C VAL A 207 -10.42 -1.09 -8.66
N VAL A 208 -10.54 -2.37 -9.04
CA VAL A 208 -9.92 -2.91 -10.26
C VAL A 208 -10.50 -2.28 -11.53
N SER A 209 -11.81 -2.03 -11.57
CA SER A 209 -12.45 -1.35 -12.70
C SER A 209 -11.93 0.07 -12.85
N ALA A 210 -11.82 0.82 -11.74
CA ALA A 210 -11.26 2.16 -11.75
C ALA A 210 -9.77 2.16 -12.18
N LEU A 211 -8.98 1.20 -11.70
CA LEU A 211 -7.58 1.01 -12.09
C LEU A 211 -7.42 0.81 -13.60
N ASN A 212 -8.21 -0.08 -14.19
CA ASN A 212 -8.16 -0.38 -15.62
C ASN A 212 -8.65 0.80 -16.49
N SER A 213 -9.69 1.50 -16.03
CA SER A 213 -10.17 2.73 -16.67
C SER A 213 -9.11 3.83 -16.64
N ALA A 214 -8.52 4.08 -15.47
CA ALA A 214 -7.43 5.07 -15.32
C ALA A 214 -6.24 4.73 -16.21
N ARG A 215 -5.82 3.46 -16.26
CA ARG A 215 -4.72 3.04 -17.14
C ARG A 215 -4.99 3.41 -18.59
N THR A 216 -6.18 3.11 -19.11
CA THR A 216 -6.56 3.46 -20.48
C THR A 216 -6.49 4.97 -20.72
N THR A 217 -7.08 5.76 -19.82
CA THR A 217 -7.09 7.23 -19.91
C THR A 217 -5.67 7.83 -19.84
N LEU A 218 -4.82 7.32 -18.94
CA LEU A 218 -3.44 7.79 -18.79
C LEU A 218 -2.59 7.49 -20.02
N ARG A 219 -2.75 6.29 -20.61
CA ARG A 219 -2.05 5.90 -21.84
C ARG A 219 -2.47 6.80 -23.01
N ALA A 220 -3.77 7.09 -23.14
CA ALA A 220 -4.27 8.04 -24.14
C ALA A 220 -3.72 9.47 -23.93
N ALA A 221 -3.46 9.86 -22.68
CA ALA A 221 -2.85 11.15 -22.34
C ALA A 221 -1.31 11.17 -22.48
N GLY A 222 -0.68 10.07 -22.89
CA GLY A 222 0.76 9.97 -23.12
C GLY A 222 1.60 9.52 -21.92
N TYR A 223 0.99 9.19 -20.78
CA TYR A 223 1.71 8.59 -19.66
C TYR A 223 1.96 7.11 -19.90
N THR A 224 3.22 6.69 -19.93
CA THR A 224 3.62 5.29 -20.19
C THR A 224 4.14 4.56 -18.95
N GLY A 225 4.24 5.23 -17.81
CA GLY A 225 4.77 4.64 -16.57
C GLY A 225 3.76 3.74 -15.84
N PRO A 226 4.18 3.12 -14.73
CA PRO A 226 3.37 2.24 -13.90
C PRO A 226 2.05 2.84 -13.39
N VAL A 227 1.01 2.00 -13.40
CA VAL A 227 -0.32 2.26 -12.86
C VAL A 227 -0.67 1.12 -11.90
N VAL A 228 -0.83 1.46 -10.62
CA VAL A 228 -1.06 0.51 -9.52
C VAL A 228 -2.26 0.93 -8.69
N THR A 229 -2.80 0.02 -7.88
CA THR A 229 -3.66 0.38 -6.74
C THR A 229 -2.89 0.15 -5.44
N VAL A 230 -3.07 1.03 -4.45
CA VAL A 230 -2.41 0.93 -3.14
C VAL A 230 -3.42 0.49 -2.10
N ASP A 231 -3.07 -0.52 -1.30
CA ASP A 231 -3.84 -0.96 -0.15
C ASP A 231 -2.92 -1.48 0.97
N THR A 232 -3.47 -1.87 2.11
CA THR A 232 -2.68 -2.50 3.17
C THR A 232 -2.14 -3.85 2.70
N PHE A 233 -0.96 -4.25 3.21
CA PHE A 233 -0.38 -5.54 2.84
C PHE A 233 -1.33 -6.71 3.13
N VAL A 234 -2.12 -6.63 4.21
CA VAL A 234 -3.16 -7.62 4.55
C VAL A 234 -4.28 -7.64 3.52
N ALA A 235 -4.81 -6.46 3.14
CA ALA A 235 -5.86 -6.38 2.13
C ALA A 235 -5.41 -6.95 0.78
N ILE A 236 -4.17 -6.72 0.38
CA ILE A 236 -3.60 -7.27 -0.86
C ILE A 236 -3.43 -8.79 -0.75
N MET A 237 -2.89 -9.32 0.35
CA MET A 237 -2.75 -10.77 0.54
C MET A 237 -4.10 -11.49 0.53
N ASN A 238 -5.12 -10.88 1.14
CA ASN A 238 -6.48 -11.42 1.14
C ASN A 238 -7.20 -11.25 -0.20
N ASN A 239 -6.77 -10.29 -1.03
CA ASN A 239 -7.37 -10.01 -2.33
C ASN A 239 -6.29 -9.86 -3.43
N PRO A 240 -5.60 -10.95 -3.83
CA PRO A 240 -4.49 -10.88 -4.78
C PRO A 240 -4.86 -10.31 -6.17
N ILE A 241 -6.16 -10.26 -6.52
CA ILE A 241 -6.64 -9.60 -7.73
C ILE A 241 -6.14 -8.15 -7.82
N LEU A 242 -5.95 -7.45 -6.70
CA LEU A 242 -5.41 -6.09 -6.65
C LEU A 242 -4.00 -6.01 -7.24
N CYS A 243 -3.09 -6.90 -6.83
CA CYS A 243 -1.71 -6.91 -7.33
C CYS A 243 -1.61 -7.54 -8.72
N GLN A 244 -2.48 -8.49 -9.07
CA GLN A 244 -2.54 -9.07 -10.42
C GLN A 244 -2.86 -8.00 -11.47
N ASN A 245 -3.78 -7.08 -11.14
CA ASN A 245 -4.16 -5.97 -12.00
C ASN A 245 -3.24 -4.74 -11.88
N SER A 246 -2.28 -4.72 -10.96
CA SER A 246 -1.30 -3.63 -10.81
C SER A 246 0.01 -3.97 -11.53
N ASP A 247 0.74 -2.96 -11.99
CA ASP A 247 2.04 -3.18 -12.65
C ASP A 247 3.09 -3.79 -11.70
N TYR A 248 3.02 -3.46 -10.41
CA TYR A 248 3.78 -4.07 -9.31
C TYR A 248 2.95 -4.05 -8.01
N ILE A 249 3.41 -4.73 -6.97
CA ILE A 249 2.77 -4.72 -5.65
C ILE A 249 3.08 -3.39 -4.96
N ALA A 250 2.05 -2.59 -4.74
CA ALA A 250 2.14 -1.31 -4.05
C ALA A 250 1.38 -1.41 -2.72
N ALA A 251 2.09 -1.58 -1.61
CA ALA A 251 1.49 -1.94 -0.33
C ALA A 251 1.86 -0.96 0.79
N ASN A 252 0.90 -0.66 1.67
CA ASN A 252 1.16 0.02 2.93
C ASN A 252 1.40 -1.02 4.02
N CYS A 253 2.47 -0.85 4.80
CA CYS A 253 2.86 -1.81 5.84
C CYS A 253 3.62 -1.11 6.97
N HIS A 254 2.96 -0.92 8.12
CA HIS A 254 3.53 -0.27 9.29
C HIS A 254 3.72 -1.28 10.42
N PRO A 255 4.97 -1.67 10.77
CA PRO A 255 5.23 -2.62 11.85
C PRO A 255 4.64 -2.19 13.20
N TYR A 256 4.49 -0.89 13.44
CA TYR A 256 3.90 -0.32 14.65
C TYR A 256 2.48 -0.84 14.94
N TYR A 257 1.64 -1.05 13.92
CA TYR A 257 0.26 -1.52 14.12
C TYR A 257 0.15 -3.03 14.37
N ASP A 258 1.19 -3.83 14.09
CA ASP A 258 1.20 -5.26 14.43
C ASP A 258 1.33 -5.50 15.95
N GLY A 259 2.08 -4.63 16.64
CA GLY A 259 2.23 -4.63 18.09
C GLY A 259 3.03 -5.79 18.68
N LYS A 260 3.51 -6.75 17.87
CA LYS A 260 4.31 -7.91 18.30
C LYS A 260 5.81 -7.73 18.07
N VAL A 261 6.22 -6.61 17.48
CA VAL A 261 7.63 -6.25 17.31
C VAL A 261 7.92 -4.91 17.98
N ASP A 262 9.09 -4.79 18.60
CA ASP A 262 9.62 -3.49 18.99
C ASP A 262 10.25 -2.76 17.78
N ALA A 263 10.72 -1.54 18.00
CA ALA A 263 11.32 -0.72 16.95
C ALA A 263 12.50 -1.42 16.23
N SER A 264 13.32 -2.18 16.95
CA SER A 264 14.46 -2.88 16.35
C SER A 264 14.03 -4.00 15.39
N GLY A 265 12.85 -4.60 15.63
CA GLY A 265 12.23 -5.62 14.79
C GLY A 265 11.48 -5.11 13.56
N ALA A 266 11.40 -3.79 13.33
CA ALA A 266 10.62 -3.23 12.23
C ALA A 266 11.07 -3.73 10.84
N GLY A 267 12.39 -3.81 10.60
CA GLY A 267 12.93 -4.31 9.34
C GLY A 267 12.72 -5.80 9.10
N SER A 268 12.87 -6.64 10.14
CA SER A 268 12.63 -8.09 10.02
C SER A 268 11.15 -8.40 9.80
N PHE A 269 10.26 -7.60 10.39
CA PHE A 269 8.83 -7.65 10.10
C PHE A 269 8.56 -7.41 8.61
N LEU A 270 9.07 -6.31 8.03
CA LEU A 270 8.89 -6.02 6.60
C LEU A 270 9.49 -7.10 5.69
N THR A 271 10.64 -7.68 6.04
CA THR A 271 11.22 -8.81 5.30
C THR A 271 10.28 -10.02 5.29
N THR A 272 9.68 -10.33 6.44
CA THR A 272 8.72 -11.43 6.56
C THR A 272 7.47 -11.15 5.73
N GLN A 273 6.89 -9.95 5.85
CA GLN A 273 5.72 -9.59 5.06
C GLN A 273 6.02 -9.49 3.57
N SER A 274 7.25 -9.17 3.18
CA SER A 274 7.68 -9.19 1.78
C SER A 274 7.60 -10.59 1.18
N ALA A 275 8.01 -11.61 1.94
CA ALA A 275 7.89 -13.00 1.51
C ALA A 275 6.41 -13.41 1.39
N ASN A 276 5.59 -13.06 2.38
CA ASN A 276 4.16 -13.40 2.41
C ASN A 276 3.40 -12.77 1.23
N ILE A 277 3.58 -11.47 1.00
CA ILE A 277 2.86 -10.78 -0.09
C ILE A 277 3.34 -11.22 -1.47
N LYS A 278 4.64 -11.54 -1.64
CA LYS A 278 5.16 -12.09 -2.90
C LYS A 278 4.67 -13.51 -3.15
N ALA A 279 4.39 -14.30 -2.12
CA ALA A 279 3.75 -15.60 -2.27
C ALA A 279 2.30 -15.47 -2.76
N ALA A 280 1.56 -14.47 -2.27
CA ALA A 280 0.21 -14.15 -2.75
C ALA A 280 0.21 -13.53 -4.17
N CYS A 281 1.27 -12.83 -4.54
CA CYS A 281 1.42 -12.08 -5.78
C CYS A 281 2.69 -12.51 -6.57
N PRO A 282 2.76 -13.76 -7.05
CA PRO A 282 3.99 -14.31 -7.62
C PRO A 282 4.45 -13.53 -8.87
N GLY A 283 5.77 -13.34 -8.98
CA GLY A 283 6.40 -12.71 -10.15
C GLY A 283 6.27 -11.17 -10.22
N LYS A 284 5.66 -10.53 -9.22
CA LYS A 284 5.57 -9.06 -9.15
C LYS A 284 6.65 -8.48 -8.25
N ASP A 285 7.22 -7.37 -8.68
CA ASP A 285 8.07 -6.53 -7.83
C ASP A 285 7.22 -5.93 -6.68
N LEU A 286 7.88 -5.57 -5.57
CA LEU A 286 7.24 -5.00 -4.38
C LEU A 286 7.86 -3.65 -4.06
N LEU A 287 7.01 -2.65 -3.84
CA LEU A 287 7.35 -1.39 -3.20
C LEU A 287 6.38 -1.18 -2.03
N TYR A 288 6.92 -1.04 -0.82
CA TYR A 288 6.12 -0.54 0.29
C TYR A 288 5.92 0.95 0.11
N THR A 289 4.70 1.34 -0.24
CA THR A 289 4.36 2.71 -0.59
C THR A 289 4.13 3.60 0.63
N GLU A 290 3.93 2.99 1.80
CA GLU A 290 4.04 3.59 3.12
C GLU A 290 4.61 2.58 4.11
N THR A 291 5.58 3.03 4.89
CA THR A 291 6.00 2.39 6.13
C THR A 291 6.62 3.43 7.04
N GLY A 292 6.65 3.19 8.35
CA GLY A 292 7.25 4.13 9.28
C GLY A 292 7.03 3.72 10.73
N TRP A 293 7.29 4.66 11.62
CA TRP A 293 7.08 4.51 13.05
C TRP A 293 6.79 5.88 13.67
N PRO A 294 5.80 6.03 14.58
CA PRO A 294 5.49 7.32 15.17
C PRO A 294 6.48 7.69 16.29
N HIS A 295 6.80 8.97 16.43
CA HIS A 295 7.64 9.47 17.52
C HIS A 295 6.86 9.81 18.80
N GLN A 296 5.52 9.84 18.72
CA GLN A 296 4.62 10.06 19.85
C GLN A 296 3.29 9.33 19.64
N GLY A 297 2.67 8.89 20.74
CA GLY A 297 1.44 8.10 20.76
C GLY A 297 1.43 7.13 21.94
N GLU A 298 0.39 6.32 22.03
CA GLU A 298 0.28 5.21 22.98
C GLU A 298 1.07 3.99 22.50
N PRO A 299 1.53 3.11 23.39
CA PRO A 299 2.11 1.84 22.98
C PRO A 299 1.03 0.90 22.40
N ASN A 300 1.41 0.14 21.37
CA ASN A 300 0.68 -1.02 20.87
C ASN A 300 1.50 -2.27 21.19
N GLY A 301 1.23 -2.94 22.31
CA GLY A 301 2.03 -4.09 22.74
C GLY A 301 3.51 -3.74 22.91
N LEU A 302 4.38 -4.38 22.13
CA LEU A 302 5.83 -4.11 22.10
C LEU A 302 6.20 -2.85 21.30
N ALA A 303 5.30 -2.36 20.45
CA ALA A 303 5.54 -1.19 19.62
C ALA A 303 5.30 0.11 20.42
N LYS A 304 6.38 0.73 20.89
CA LYS A 304 6.35 1.99 21.64
C LYS A 304 6.62 3.19 20.72
N ALA A 305 5.89 4.28 20.92
CA ALA A 305 6.10 5.52 20.18
C ALA A 305 7.05 6.44 20.97
N SER A 306 8.24 6.70 20.42
CA SER A 306 9.21 7.66 20.96
C SER A 306 10.16 8.10 19.85
N VAL A 307 10.87 9.22 20.02
CA VAL A 307 11.89 9.67 19.04
C VAL A 307 13.01 8.62 18.87
N SER A 308 13.43 7.99 19.97
CA SER A 308 14.45 6.91 19.92
C SER A 308 13.94 5.67 19.21
N ASP A 309 12.68 5.29 19.42
CA ASP A 309 12.06 4.13 18.77
C ASP A 309 11.84 4.41 17.28
N GLN A 310 11.36 5.61 16.91
CA GLN A 310 11.22 6.00 15.51
C GLN A 310 12.58 5.94 14.79
N THR A 311 13.65 6.49 15.38
CA THR A 311 15.00 6.42 14.80
C THR A 311 15.48 4.98 14.64
N THR A 312 15.25 4.14 15.64
CA THR A 312 15.65 2.72 15.63
C THR A 312 14.90 1.95 14.55
N ALA A 313 13.58 2.15 14.46
CA ALA A 313 12.73 1.51 13.46
C ALA A 313 13.10 1.92 12.05
N LEU A 314 13.31 3.21 11.79
CA LEU A 314 13.64 3.69 10.45
C LEU A 314 15.03 3.21 9.98
N LYS A 315 16.00 3.09 10.90
CA LYS A 315 17.30 2.43 10.61
C LYS A 315 17.12 0.95 10.29
N SER A 316 16.31 0.23 11.08
CA SER A 316 16.00 -1.19 10.87
C SER A 316 15.30 -1.43 9.52
N ILE A 317 14.29 -0.61 9.20
CA ILE A 317 13.57 -0.62 7.93
C ILE A 317 14.52 -0.38 6.75
N TRP A 318 15.36 0.65 6.82
CA TRP A 318 16.30 0.97 5.75
C TRP A 318 17.33 -0.14 5.54
N ALA A 319 17.90 -0.69 6.61
CA ALA A 319 18.86 -1.79 6.53
C ALA A 319 18.26 -3.04 5.87
N ALA A 320 16.97 -3.31 6.11
CA ALA A 320 16.29 -4.47 5.55
C ALA A 320 15.82 -4.24 4.10
N MET A 321 15.20 -3.09 3.82
CA MET A 321 14.44 -2.86 2.58
C MET A 321 15.17 -2.01 1.55
N GLY A 322 16.13 -1.19 1.97
CA GLY A 322 16.81 -0.23 1.12
C GLY A 322 15.81 0.63 0.33
N SER A 323 15.97 0.66 -0.98
CA SER A 323 15.17 1.49 -1.88
C SER A 323 13.79 0.90 -2.26
N ASN A 324 13.31 -0.13 -1.57
CA ASN A 324 11.99 -0.73 -1.77
C ASN A 324 10.92 -0.19 -0.78
N VAL A 325 11.17 0.96 -0.16
CA VAL A 325 10.21 1.62 0.75
C VAL A 325 10.08 3.10 0.44
N ILE A 326 8.88 3.63 0.67
CA ILE A 326 8.58 5.04 0.83
C ILE A 326 8.23 5.27 2.29
N LEU A 327 8.99 6.11 2.97
CA LEU A 327 8.80 6.41 4.37
C LEU A 327 7.60 7.35 4.57
N PHE A 328 6.81 7.08 5.59
CA PHE A 328 5.72 7.90 6.07
C PHE A 328 6.17 8.60 7.37
N THR A 329 6.35 9.92 7.42
CA THR A 329 6.19 10.96 6.36
C THR A 329 7.18 12.11 6.57
N PHE A 330 7.29 13.07 5.64
CA PHE A 330 8.25 14.18 5.76
C PHE A 330 8.08 15.01 7.04
N ARG A 331 6.87 15.50 7.33
CA ARG A 331 6.54 16.27 8.54
C ARG A 331 5.34 15.66 9.26
N ASP A 332 5.21 15.97 10.53
CA ASP A 332 4.00 15.69 11.28
C ASP A 332 2.77 16.28 10.60
N ASP A 333 1.73 15.46 10.49
CA ASP A 333 0.46 15.81 9.87
C ASP A 333 -0.53 16.25 10.97
N LEU A 334 -0.28 17.41 11.59
CA LEU A 334 -1.05 17.86 12.76
C LEU A 334 -2.55 18.11 12.49
N TRP A 335 -2.91 18.22 11.22
CA TRP A 335 -4.29 18.31 10.73
C TRP A 335 -5.07 17.00 10.85
N LYS A 336 -4.38 15.85 10.97
CA LYS A 336 -5.00 14.54 11.21
C LYS A 336 -5.66 14.48 12.58
N GLN A 337 -6.47 13.45 12.82
CA GLN A 337 -7.15 13.24 14.08
C GLN A 337 -6.58 12.01 14.78
N ASN A 338 -6.21 12.17 16.04
CA ASN A 338 -5.81 11.05 16.89
C ASN A 338 -7.05 10.29 17.35
N THR A 339 -6.97 8.97 17.32
CA THR A 339 -8.02 8.09 17.82
C THR A 339 -7.40 6.96 18.64
N ALA A 340 -8.19 6.32 19.50
CA ALA A 340 -7.75 5.14 20.23
C ALA A 340 -7.40 3.98 19.27
N ALA A 341 -8.13 3.84 18.16
CA ALA A 341 -7.87 2.81 17.14
C ALA A 341 -6.49 2.97 16.47
N THR A 342 -5.94 4.17 16.48
CA THR A 342 -4.64 4.51 15.92
C THR A 342 -3.63 4.84 17.02
N PHE A 343 -3.89 4.39 18.26
CA PHE A 343 -3.02 4.59 19.41
C PHE A 343 -2.61 6.06 19.62
N ASN A 344 -3.49 7.00 19.30
CA ASN A 344 -3.23 8.44 19.35
C ASN A 344 -1.94 8.90 18.61
N ALA A 345 -1.51 8.16 17.59
CA ALA A 345 -0.23 8.36 16.92
C ALA A 345 -0.31 9.14 15.59
N GLU A 346 -1.50 9.31 15.01
CA GLU A 346 -1.71 9.81 13.62
C GLU A 346 -0.97 11.11 13.27
N LYS A 347 -0.82 11.99 14.25
CA LYS A 347 -0.19 13.29 14.06
C LYS A 347 1.33 13.24 13.99
N TYR A 348 1.97 12.16 14.44
CA TYR A 348 3.36 12.17 14.93
C TYR A 348 4.29 11.23 14.16
N TRP A 349 4.17 11.18 12.83
CA TRP A 349 4.97 10.30 11.95
C TRP A 349 6.06 11.03 11.18
N GLY A 350 6.19 12.35 11.35
CA GLY A 350 7.16 13.17 10.65
C GLY A 350 8.60 12.76 10.96
N ILE A 351 9.46 12.77 9.94
CA ILE A 351 10.87 12.37 10.06
C ILE A 351 11.87 13.50 9.81
N LYS A 352 11.43 14.65 9.28
CA LYS A 352 12.32 15.75 8.85
C LYS A 352 13.29 16.19 9.94
N ASP A 353 12.83 16.26 11.19
CA ASP A 353 13.61 16.83 12.28
C ASP A 353 14.60 15.83 12.90
N TYR A 354 14.69 14.62 12.33
CA TYR A 354 15.59 13.55 12.79
C TYR A 354 16.55 13.16 11.67
N SER A 355 17.86 13.36 11.88
CA SER A 355 18.89 13.03 10.88
C SER A 355 19.14 11.52 10.84
N ILE A 356 18.23 10.79 10.20
CA ILE A 356 18.28 9.31 10.18
C ILE A 356 19.25 8.81 9.11
N PHE A 357 19.49 9.60 8.06
CA PHE A 357 20.24 9.22 6.86
C PHE A 357 21.43 10.14 6.55
N ASN A 358 21.93 10.90 7.54
CA ASN A 358 23.14 11.73 7.42
C ASN A 358 24.35 11.06 8.06
#